data_AF-A0A0K0EWP0-F1
#
_entry.id   AF-A0A0K0EWP0-F1
#
_cell.length_a   1.000
_cell.length_b   1.000
_cell.length_c   1.000
_cell.angle_alpha   90.00
_cell.angle_beta   90.00
_cell.angle_gamma   90.00
#
_symmetry.space_group_name_H-M   'P 1'
#
loop_
_entity.id
_entity.type
_entity.pdbx_description
1 polymer ?
#
loop_
_entity_poly.entity_id
_entity_poly.type
_entity_poly.pdbx_seq_one_letter_code
_entity_poly.pdbx_strand_id
1 'polypeptide(L)'
;MKIINTLVTFLILLISKSIISIWFDKNYHFEVKTMCNFTNENVTLYLYDRGPREKKLLANNTGICGEKYYLNATIQYIFYYDLWVLVTHFNSTKSHESKFLVYKDCNRTSSTEYDVYYKCNETLTNSTKN
;
A
#
# COMPACT_ATOMS: atom_id res chain seq x y z
N MET A 1 -52.16 -19.78 -2.88
CA MET A 1 -51.05 -19.72 -1.90
C MET A 1 -49.71 -20.27 -2.39
N LYS A 2 -49.63 -21.21 -3.35
CA LYS A 2 -48.32 -21.74 -3.82
C LYS A 2 -47.46 -20.74 -4.62
N ILE A 3 -48.09 -19.87 -5.43
CA ILE A 3 -47.40 -18.92 -6.33
C ILE A 3 -46.63 -17.84 -5.56
N ILE A 4 -47.18 -17.35 -4.44
CA ILE A 4 -46.54 -16.32 -3.61
C ILE A 4 -45.25 -16.87 -2.98
N ASN A 5 -45.26 -18.12 -2.49
CA ASN A 5 -44.05 -18.75 -1.97
C ASN A 5 -42.97 -18.88 -3.04
N THR A 6 -43.32 -19.32 -4.26
CA THR A 6 -42.33 -19.45 -5.35
C THR A 6 -41.72 -18.10 -5.74
N LEU A 7 -42.52 -17.02 -5.73
CA LEU A 7 -42.05 -15.67 -6.04
C LEU A 7 -41.07 -15.14 -4.97
N VAL A 8 -41.36 -15.39 -3.70
CA VAL A 8 -40.50 -15.00 -2.58
C VAL A 8 -39.18 -15.76 -2.62
N THR A 9 -39.19 -17.08 -2.88
CA THR A 9 -37.93 -17.85 -3.00
C THR A 9 -37.09 -17.40 -4.19
N PHE A 10 -37.71 -17.03 -5.30
CA PHE A 10 -37.02 -16.52 -6.49
C PHE A 10 -36.39 -15.15 -6.23
N LEU A 11 -37.08 -14.26 -5.52
CA LEU A 11 -36.53 -12.97 -5.10
C LEU A 11 -35.34 -13.14 -4.14
N ILE A 12 -35.43 -14.06 -3.18
CA ILE A 12 -34.33 -14.36 -2.24
C ILE A 12 -33.12 -14.90 -3.01
N LEU A 13 -33.32 -15.79 -3.98
CA LEU A 13 -32.24 -16.32 -4.83
C LEU A 13 -31.60 -15.25 -5.74
N LEU A 14 -32.37 -14.27 -6.21
CA LEU A 14 -31.87 -13.13 -6.98
C LEU A 14 -31.05 -12.17 -6.13
N ILE A 15 -31.50 -11.88 -4.91
CA ILE A 15 -30.79 -11.02 -3.96
C ILE A 15 -29.52 -11.73 -3.47
N SER A 16 -29.58 -13.03 -3.16
CA SER A 16 -28.41 -13.79 -2.71
C SER A 16 -27.33 -13.94 -3.79
N LYS A 17 -27.71 -13.90 -5.08
CA LYS A 17 -26.76 -13.87 -6.21
C LYS A 17 -26.28 -12.46 -6.59
N SER A 18 -26.99 -11.42 -6.17
CA SER A 18 -26.66 -10.02 -6.50
C SER A 18 -25.77 -9.32 -5.47
N ILE A 19 -25.50 -9.94 -4.32
CA ILE A 19 -24.48 -9.44 -3.38
C ILE A 19 -23.11 -9.94 -3.85
N ILE A 20 -22.73 -9.59 -5.09
CA ILE A 20 -21.31 -9.55 -5.45
C ILE A 20 -20.80 -8.33 -4.70
N SER A 21 -20.17 -8.55 -3.55
CA SER A 21 -19.39 -7.49 -2.92
C SER A 21 -18.25 -7.17 -3.89
N ILE A 22 -18.37 -6.06 -4.62
CA ILE A 22 -17.33 -5.60 -5.52
C ILE A 22 -16.22 -5.04 -4.63
N TRP A 23 -15.15 -5.80 -4.50
CA TRP A 23 -13.93 -5.35 -3.84
C TRP A 23 -13.01 -4.75 -4.91
N PHE A 24 -12.40 -3.63 -4.60
CA PHE A 24 -11.34 -3.07 -5.42
C PHE A 24 -10.01 -3.33 -4.72
N ASP A 25 -9.05 -3.84 -5.46
CA ASP A 25 -7.67 -3.89 -5.01
C ASP A 25 -6.94 -2.68 -5.58
N LYS A 26 -6.32 -1.91 -4.70
CA LYS A 26 -5.42 -0.82 -5.08
C LYS A 26 -3.99 -1.32 -5.02
N ASN A 27 -3.30 -1.24 -6.15
CA ASN A 27 -1.91 -1.63 -6.28
C ASN A 27 -1.04 -0.37 -6.33
N TYR A 28 -0.08 -0.31 -5.43
CA TYR A 28 0.91 0.76 -5.35
C TYR A 28 2.25 0.28 -5.87
N HIS A 29 2.88 1.15 -6.65
CA HIS A 29 4.25 1.02 -7.09
C HIS A 29 5.04 2.24 -6.64
N PHE A 30 6.00 2.03 -5.75
CA PHE A 30 6.89 3.06 -5.25
C PHE A 30 8.27 2.90 -5.87
N GLU A 31 8.81 3.98 -6.45
CA GLU A 31 10.23 4.12 -6.75
C GLU A 31 10.85 5.01 -5.67
N VAL A 32 11.82 4.51 -4.93
CA VAL A 32 12.48 5.22 -3.83
C VAL A 32 13.97 5.23 -4.07
N LYS A 33 14.60 6.40 -3.95
CA LYS A 33 16.05 6.58 -4.00
C LYS A 33 16.49 7.31 -2.75
N THR A 34 17.38 6.73 -1.96
CA THR A 34 17.89 7.37 -0.75
C THR A 34 19.02 8.35 -1.09
N MET A 35 19.15 9.40 -0.29
CA MET A 35 20.27 10.33 -0.28
C MET A 35 21.20 9.89 0.85
N CYS A 36 22.50 9.83 0.56
CA CYS A 36 23.45 9.21 1.48
C CYS A 36 24.42 10.25 1.99
N ASN A 37 24.72 10.19 3.28
CA ASN A 37 25.81 10.97 3.85
C ASN A 37 27.16 10.29 3.58
N PHE A 38 27.18 8.95 3.54
CA PHE A 38 28.37 8.14 3.21
C PHE A 38 28.06 7.13 2.10
N THR A 39 29.04 6.85 1.24
CA THR A 39 28.88 5.98 0.05
C THR A 39 28.69 4.49 0.38
N ASN A 40 29.01 4.06 1.61
CA ASN A 40 28.97 2.65 2.01
C ASN A 40 27.88 2.36 3.06
N GLU A 41 26.85 3.20 3.12
CA GLU A 41 25.68 2.95 3.96
C GLU A 41 24.82 1.83 3.38
N ASN A 42 24.32 0.95 4.26
CA ASN A 42 23.22 0.07 3.91
C ASN A 42 21.90 0.76 4.27
N VAL A 43 20.86 0.51 3.49
CA VAL A 43 19.51 1.04 3.73
C VAL A 43 18.51 -0.09 3.76
N THR A 44 17.54 0.02 4.66
CA THR A 44 16.33 -0.80 4.62
C THR A 44 15.13 0.12 4.51
N LEU A 45 14.29 -0.16 3.53
CA LEU A 45 13.06 0.55 3.27
C LEU A 45 11.89 -0.35 3.65
N TYR A 46 10.89 0.23 4.28
CA TYR A 46 9.68 -0.45 4.68
C TYR A 46 8.45 0.37 4.29
N LEU A 47 7.41 -0.31 3.83
CA LEU A 47 6.13 0.26 3.49
C LEU A 47 5.06 -0.30 4.44
N TYR A 48 4.28 0.58 5.05
CA TYR A 48 3.25 0.24 6.03
C TYR A 48 1.94 0.95 5.75
N ASP A 49 0.85 0.37 6.22
CA ASP A 49 -0.45 1.05 6.34
C ASP A 49 -0.49 1.95 7.61
N ARG A 50 -0.98 3.20 7.48
CA ARG A 50 -1.22 4.17 8.56
C ARG A 50 -2.54 3.92 9.31
N GLY A 51 -3.43 3.08 8.80
CA GLY A 51 -4.75 2.87 9.37
C GLY A 51 -4.72 2.49 10.87
N PRO A 52 -5.85 2.59 11.59
CA PRO A 52 -5.94 2.41 13.06
C PRO A 52 -5.51 1.01 13.57
N ARG A 53 -5.22 0.08 12.67
CA ARG A 53 -4.62 -1.23 12.95
C ARG A 53 -3.10 -1.22 12.70
N GLU A 54 -2.47 -0.05 12.81
CA GLU A 54 -1.05 0.23 12.52
C GLU A 54 -0.17 -1.00 12.79
N LYS A 55 0.48 -1.52 11.73
CA LYS A 55 1.56 -2.55 11.70
C LYS A 55 1.39 -3.70 10.69
N LYS A 56 0.68 -3.55 9.56
CA LYS A 56 0.95 -4.46 8.44
C LYS A 56 2.15 -3.94 7.66
N LEU A 57 3.27 -4.65 7.75
CA LEU A 57 4.36 -4.52 6.79
C LEU A 57 3.82 -5.00 5.44
N LEU A 58 3.73 -4.09 4.48
CA LEU A 58 3.20 -4.36 3.14
C LEU A 58 4.31 -4.80 2.21
N ALA A 59 5.47 -4.15 2.30
CA ALA A 59 6.66 -4.46 1.53
C ALA A 59 7.90 -3.96 2.25
N ASN A 60 9.04 -4.59 1.96
CA ASN A 60 10.35 -4.10 2.37
C ASN A 60 11.39 -4.35 1.28
N ASN A 61 12.48 -3.61 1.34
CA ASN A 61 13.64 -3.79 0.48
C ASN A 61 14.91 -3.36 1.23
N THR A 62 16.04 -4.01 0.96
CA THR A 62 17.33 -3.69 1.61
C THR A 62 18.41 -3.64 0.56
N GLY A 63 19.36 -2.73 0.70
CA GLY A 63 20.54 -2.69 -0.16
C GLY A 63 21.51 -1.57 0.21
N ILE A 64 22.26 -1.10 -0.78
CA ILE A 64 23.25 -0.02 -0.66
C ILE A 64 22.57 1.34 -0.86
N CYS A 65 22.93 2.31 -0.03
CA CYS A 65 22.40 3.66 -0.14
C CYS A 65 22.68 4.28 -1.51
N GLY A 66 21.73 5.06 -2.04
CA GLY A 66 21.88 5.79 -3.31
C GLY A 66 21.37 5.03 -4.53
N GLU A 67 21.15 3.73 -4.37
CA GLU A 67 20.47 2.90 -5.35
C GLU A 67 18.97 3.21 -5.41
N LYS A 68 18.36 2.78 -6.52
CA LYS A 68 16.91 2.85 -6.70
C LYS A 68 16.25 1.55 -6.22
N TYR A 69 15.22 1.72 -5.41
CA TYR A 69 14.43 0.65 -4.83
C TYR A 69 12.99 0.71 -5.28
N TYR A 70 12.38 -0.46 -5.40
CA TYR A 70 10.97 -0.58 -5.70
C TYR A 70 10.24 -1.26 -4.54
N LEU A 71 9.15 -0.66 -4.08
CA LEU A 71 8.23 -1.24 -3.09
C LEU A 71 6.86 -1.37 -3.73
N ASN A 72 6.29 -2.56 -3.71
CA ASN A 72 4.97 -2.85 -4.28
C ASN A 72 4.04 -3.31 -3.18
N ALA A 73 2.83 -2.75 -3.13
CA ALA A 73 1.82 -3.17 -2.17
C ALA A 73 0.43 -3.25 -2.80
N THR A 74 -0.36 -4.23 -2.38
CA THR A 74 -1.77 -4.36 -2.74
C THR A 74 -2.62 -4.20 -1.50
N ILE A 75 -3.58 -3.28 -1.54
CA ILE A 75 -4.52 -3.04 -0.42
C ILE A 75 -5.94 -3.30 -0.90
N GLN A 76 -6.66 -4.15 -0.15
CA GLN A 76 -8.08 -4.41 -0.34
C GLN A 76 -8.90 -3.23 0.18
N TYR A 77 -9.72 -2.64 -0.69
CA TYR A 77 -10.48 -1.43 -0.42
C TYR A 77 -11.75 -1.71 0.37
N ILE A 78 -11.86 -1.13 1.58
CA ILE A 78 -13.14 -0.94 2.30
C ILE A 78 -13.25 0.50 2.83
N PHE A 79 -12.14 1.10 3.29
CA PHE A 79 -12.09 2.47 3.80
C PHE A 79 -10.71 3.12 3.57
N TYR A 80 -10.68 4.45 3.62
CA TYR A 80 -9.49 5.31 3.47
C TYR A 80 -8.27 4.79 4.23
N TYR A 81 -7.13 4.73 3.57
CA TYR A 81 -5.83 4.51 4.19
C TYR A 81 -4.83 5.54 3.67
N ASP A 82 -3.86 5.86 4.50
CA ASP A 82 -2.61 6.47 4.05
C ASP A 82 -1.49 5.45 4.23
N LEU A 83 -0.39 5.63 3.50
CA LEU A 83 0.76 4.75 3.56
C LEU A 83 1.94 5.46 4.24
N TRP A 84 2.72 4.74 5.04
CA TRP A 84 3.99 5.23 5.57
C TRP A 84 5.13 4.52 4.88
N VAL A 85 6.15 5.29 4.50
CA VAL A 85 7.46 4.73 4.17
C VAL A 85 8.42 5.08 5.30
N LEU A 86 9.12 4.06 5.80
CA LEU A 86 10.25 4.19 6.73
C LEU A 86 11.51 3.80 5.99
N VAL A 87 12.53 4.64 6.11
CA VAL A 87 13.87 4.37 5.60
C VAL A 87 14.83 4.38 6.77
N THR A 88 15.51 3.26 6.98
CA THR A 88 16.56 3.12 8.00
C THR A 88 17.91 3.05 7.30
N HIS A 89 18.77 4.02 7.56
CA HIS A 89 20.17 4.03 7.16
C HIS A 89 21.00 3.34 8.24
N PHE A 90 21.90 2.45 7.83
CA PHE A 90 22.87 1.78 8.68
C PHE A 90 24.27 2.08 8.16
N ASN A 91 25.04 2.79 8.98
CA ASN A 91 26.50 2.84 8.89
C ASN A 91 27.06 1.98 10.04
N SER A 92 28.27 1.44 9.91
CA SER A 92 28.91 0.49 10.83
C SER A 92 28.88 0.89 12.32
N THR A 93 28.60 2.16 12.64
CA THR A 93 28.55 2.69 14.01
C THR A 93 27.23 3.38 14.38
N LYS A 94 26.32 3.67 13.44
CA LYS A 94 25.12 4.49 13.67
C LYS A 94 23.97 4.08 12.75
N SER A 95 22.75 4.16 13.27
CA SER A 95 21.53 4.13 12.46
C SER A 95 20.81 5.47 12.48
N HIS A 96 20.17 5.81 11.36
CA HIS A 96 19.30 6.97 11.23
C HIS A 96 18.00 6.54 10.55
N GLU A 97 16.87 7.06 11.00
CA GLU A 97 15.56 6.70 10.48
C GLU A 97 14.82 7.94 9.98
N SER A 98 14.27 7.83 8.77
CA SER A 98 13.38 8.83 8.18
C SER A 98 12.04 8.19 7.87
N LYS A 99 10.95 8.81 8.32
CA LYS A 99 9.58 8.31 8.10
C LYS A 99 8.74 9.40 7.47
N PHE A 100 8.07 9.09 6.37
CA PHE A 100 7.25 10.06 5.64
C PHE A 100 5.93 9.47 5.15
N LEU A 101 4.93 10.35 5.10
CA LEU A 101 3.55 10.00 4.75
C LEU A 101 3.39 10.04 3.25
N VAL A 102 2.82 8.98 2.70
CA VAL A 102 2.33 8.91 1.33
C VAL A 102 0.80 9.01 1.42
N TYR A 103 0.28 10.14 0.95
CA TYR A 103 -1.16 10.35 0.88
C TYR A 103 -1.83 9.38 -0.09
N LYS A 104 -3.10 9.06 0.19
CA LYS A 104 -3.97 8.28 -0.69
C LYS A 104 -3.93 8.75 -2.16
N ASP A 105 -4.21 7.82 -3.07
CA ASP A 105 -4.29 8.08 -4.51
C ASP A 105 -2.96 8.57 -5.13
N CYS A 106 -1.85 8.40 -4.40
CA CYS A 106 -0.56 9.00 -4.72
C CYS A 106 -0.63 10.53 -5.00
N ASN A 107 -1.64 11.24 -4.48
CA ASN A 107 -2.09 12.57 -4.98
C ASN A 107 -1.06 13.71 -4.83
N ARG A 108 0.06 13.49 -4.10
CA ARG A 108 1.17 14.45 -3.90
C ARG A 108 2.53 13.78 -3.65
N THR A 109 2.88 12.75 -4.42
CA THR A 109 3.92 11.79 -4.02
C THR A 109 5.28 11.93 -4.68
N SER A 110 5.54 13.03 -5.41
CA SER A 110 6.91 13.44 -5.66
C SER A 110 7.34 14.35 -4.51
N SER A 111 8.19 13.84 -3.62
CA SER A 111 8.79 14.64 -2.56
C SER A 111 10.30 14.53 -2.56
N THR A 112 10.93 15.63 -2.19
CA THR A 112 12.36 15.76 -1.87
C THR A 112 12.48 16.18 -0.42
N GLU A 113 11.69 15.55 0.44
CA GLU A 113 11.70 15.77 1.88
C GLU A 113 12.43 14.59 2.51
N TYR A 114 13.24 14.88 3.54
CA TYR A 114 14.15 13.91 4.17
C TYR A 114 15.30 13.47 3.26
N ASP A 115 16.11 12.52 3.72
CA ASP A 115 17.24 11.94 2.98
C ASP A 115 16.75 10.98 1.86
N VAL A 116 15.65 11.29 1.17
CA VAL A 116 14.96 10.39 0.23
C VAL A 116 14.27 11.16 -0.91
N TYR A 117 14.41 10.65 -2.12
CA TYR A 117 13.54 10.94 -3.26
C TYR A 117 12.56 9.79 -3.46
N TYR A 118 11.28 10.07 -3.65
CA TYR A 118 10.32 9.03 -4.03
C TYR A 118 9.32 9.46 -5.08
N LYS A 119 8.76 8.46 -5.77
CA LYS A 119 7.62 8.57 -6.68
C LYS A 119 6.66 7.40 -6.41
N CYS A 120 5.36 7.65 -6.50
CA CYS A 120 4.31 6.66 -6.29
C CYS A 120 3.38 6.66 -7.49
N ASN A 121 3.01 5.47 -7.96
CA ASN A 121 1.95 5.26 -8.92
C ASN A 121 0.91 4.29 -8.33
N GLU A 122 -0.37 4.56 -8.57
CA GLU A 122 -1.50 3.75 -8.09
C GLU A 122 -2.26 3.19 -9.29
N THR A 123 -2.64 1.91 -9.22
CA THR A 123 -3.54 1.28 -10.19
C THR A 123 -4.67 0.55 -9.48
N LEU A 124 -5.85 0.54 -10.10
CA LEU A 124 -7.06 -0.12 -9.60
C LEU A 124 -7.29 -1.42 -10.35
N THR A 125 -7.51 -2.51 -9.61
CA THR A 125 -7.87 -3.82 -10.17
C THR A 125 -9.17 -4.30 -9.53
N ASN A 126 -10.10 -4.78 -10.36
CA ASN A 126 -11.33 -5.41 -9.87
C ASN A 126 -10.99 -6.74 -9.21
N SER A 127 -11.43 -6.91 -7.97
CA SER A 127 -11.25 -8.14 -7.21
C SER A 127 -12.62 -8.77 -6.96
N THR A 128 -12.94 -9.80 -7.74
CA THR A 128 -14.08 -10.67 -7.44
C THR A 128 -13.61 -11.75 -6.48
N LYS A 129 -13.91 -11.61 -5.19
CA LYS A 129 -13.81 -12.74 -4.26
C LYS A 129 -14.96 -13.70 -4.56
N ASN A 130 -14.64 -14.89 -5.05
CA ASN A 130 -15.54 -16.04 -5.07
C ASN A 130 -15.75 -16.59 -3.66
#